data_AF-A0A7J8PKH9-F1
#
_entry.id   AF-A0A7J8PKH9-F1
#
_cell.length_a   1.000
_cell.length_b   1.000
_cell.length_c   1.000
_cell.angle_alpha   90.00
_cell.angle_beta   90.00
_cell.angle_gamma   90.00
#
_symmetry.space_group_name_H-M   'P 1'
#
loop_
_entity.id
_entity.type
_entity.pdbx_description
1 polymer ?
#
loop_
_entity_poly.entity_id
_entity_poly.type
_entity_poly.pdbx_seq_one_letter_code
_entity_poly.pdbx_strand_id
1 'polypeptide(L)'
;MMLVSLTPTFQVATIFASLCYTLFSLFSGYLIPGPQFPKWWVWGYWISPSSWSLKGLLTSQYGDIEEEIKAFGEQKALNTFLDSQYGYKHRDLPIIAVVLLAFPLVFASVFTYGIAKLNYQRR
;
A
#
# COMPACT_ATOMS: atom_id res chain seq x y z
N MET A 1 -7.32 15.26 0.92
CA MET A 1 -8.53 15.78 0.24
C MET A 1 -9.77 14.94 0.54
N MET A 2 -9.77 13.63 0.28
CA MET A 2 -10.91 12.75 0.62
C MET A 2 -11.39 12.89 2.07
N LEU A 3 -10.51 12.74 3.06
CA LEU A 3 -10.91 12.82 4.48
C LEU A 3 -11.50 14.18 4.86
N VAL A 4 -10.94 15.26 4.32
CA VAL A 4 -11.46 16.63 4.53
C VAL A 4 -12.90 16.76 4.02
N SER A 5 -13.22 16.16 2.87
CA SER A 5 -14.59 16.18 2.32
C SER A 5 -15.59 15.34 3.10
N LEU A 6 -15.13 14.38 3.91
CA LEU A 6 -15.99 13.47 4.69
C LEU A 6 -16.22 13.95 6.13
N THR A 7 -15.47 14.95 6.59
CA THR A 7 -15.52 15.43 7.97
C THR A 7 -16.01 16.87 8.06
N PRO A 8 -16.74 17.24 9.13
CA PRO A 8 -17.30 18.58 9.27
C PRO A 8 -16.24 19.67 9.56
N THR A 9 -15.11 19.31 10.17
CA THR A 9 -14.03 20.25 10.51
C THR A 9 -12.65 19.72 10.12
N PHE A 10 -11.73 20.63 9.81
CA PHE A 10 -10.36 20.30 9.42
C PHE A 10 -9.58 19.56 10.54
N GLN A 11 -9.82 19.92 11.81
CA GLN A 11 -9.17 19.28 12.96
C GLN A 11 -9.51 17.79 13.03
N VAL A 12 -10.78 17.44 12.86
CA VAL A 12 -11.23 16.04 12.84
C VAL A 12 -10.62 15.30 11.65
N ALA A 13 -10.63 15.91 10.45
CA ALA A 13 -9.98 15.34 9.27
C ALA A 13 -8.49 15.02 9.51
N THR A 14 -7.78 15.92 10.19
CA THR A 14 -6.34 15.76 10.45
C THR A 14 -6.07 14.61 11.43
N ILE A 15 -6.89 14.45 12.48
CA ILE A 15 -6.79 13.33 13.42
C ILE A 15 -7.09 12.00 12.71
N PHE A 16 -8.13 11.95 11.88
CA PHE A 16 -8.41 10.74 11.09
C PHE A 16 -7.29 10.43 10.10
N ALA A 17 -6.73 11.46 9.45
CA ALA A 17 -5.64 11.28 8.52
C ALA A 17 -4.40 10.70 9.20
N SER A 18 -4.01 11.19 10.38
CA SER A 18 -2.85 10.66 11.10
C SER A 18 -3.04 9.19 11.46
N LEU A 19 -4.22 8.80 11.94
CA LEU A 19 -4.56 7.39 12.22
C LEU A 19 -4.45 6.53 10.95
N CYS A 20 -5.03 6.97 9.83
CA CYS A 20 -4.93 6.25 8.55
C CYS A 20 -3.48 6.10 8.08
N TYR A 21 -2.67 7.15 8.17
CA TYR A 21 -1.25 7.09 7.77
C TYR A 21 -0.45 6.13 8.66
N THR A 22 -0.68 6.14 9.97
CA THR A 22 -0.03 5.19 10.89
C THR A 22 -0.40 3.75 10.54
N LEU A 23 -1.68 3.48 10.27
CA LEU A 23 -2.13 2.14 9.86
C LEU A 23 -1.51 1.72 8.52
N PHE A 24 -1.52 2.59 7.50
CA PHE A 24 -0.91 2.27 6.22
C PHE A 24 0.61 2.08 6.31
N SER A 25 1.28 2.77 7.24
CA SER A 25 2.69 2.55 7.52
C SER A 25 2.92 1.18 8.15
N LEU A 26 2.11 0.81 9.16
CA LEU A 26 2.20 -0.48 9.84
C LEU A 26 1.98 -1.66 8.88
N PHE A 27 1.00 -1.56 7.99
CA PHE A 27 0.66 -2.59 7.01
C PHE A 27 1.40 -2.46 5.67
N SER A 28 2.41 -1.59 5.57
CA SER A 28 3.17 -1.36 4.32
C SER A 28 4.00 -2.56 3.85
N GLY A 29 4.19 -3.57 4.69
CA GLY A 29 5.06 -4.71 4.39
C GLY A 29 6.55 -4.43 4.61
N TYR A 30 6.93 -3.22 5.03
CA TYR A 30 8.32 -2.87 5.31
C TYR A 30 8.83 -3.49 6.62
N LEU A 31 8.08 -3.33 7.72
CA LEU A 31 8.45 -3.85 9.04
C LEU A 31 8.22 -5.36 9.17
N ILE A 32 7.10 -5.83 8.61
CA ILE A 32 6.70 -7.24 8.64
C ILE A 32 6.43 -7.64 7.19
N PRO A 33 7.18 -8.61 6.63
CA PRO A 33 6.95 -9.07 5.27
C PRO A 33 5.55 -9.64 5.07
N GLY A 34 4.97 -9.42 3.89
CA GLY A 34 3.60 -9.86 3.52
C GLY A 34 3.25 -11.30 3.92
N PRO A 35 4.11 -12.31 3.65
CA PRO A 35 3.84 -13.71 3.98
C PRO A 35 3.75 -14.02 5.49
N GLN A 36 4.29 -13.14 6.35
CA GLN A 36 4.35 -13.35 7.80
C GLN A 36 3.11 -12.82 8.53
N PHE A 37 2.22 -12.09 7.84
CA PHE A 37 0.99 -11.60 8.46
C PHE A 37 0.05 -12.76 8.81
N PRO A 38 -0.55 -12.75 10.02
CA PRO A 38 -1.60 -13.70 10.37
C PRO A 38 -2.75 -13.64 9.35
N LYS A 39 -3.35 -14.79 9.02
CA LYS A 39 -4.42 -14.89 8.01
C LYS A 39 -5.57 -13.89 8.23
N TRP A 40 -5.91 -13.57 9.48
CA TRP A 40 -6.95 -12.60 9.81
C TRP A 40 -6.54 -11.14 9.65
N TRP A 41 -5.25 -10.81 9.67
CA TRP A 41 -4.74 -9.42 9.57
C TRP A 41 -4.23 -9.06 8.18
N VAL A 42 -4.12 -10.05 7.29
CA VAL A 42 -3.59 -9.87 5.93
C VAL A 42 -4.39 -8.88 5.09
N TRP A 43 -5.69 -8.69 5.35
CA TRP A 43 -6.50 -7.71 4.62
C TRP A 43 -5.98 -6.28 4.79
N GLY A 44 -5.39 -5.95 5.95
CA GLY A 44 -4.78 -4.64 6.17
C GLY A 44 -3.61 -4.37 5.21
N TYR A 45 -2.82 -5.41 4.93
CA TYR A 45 -1.75 -5.38 3.93
C TYR A 45 -2.29 -5.17 2.52
N TRP A 46 -3.42 -5.79 2.16
CA TRP A 46 -4.02 -5.67 0.83
C TRP A 46 -4.75 -4.35 0.59
N ILE A 47 -5.35 -3.73 1.62
CA ILE A 47 -6.03 -2.43 1.49
C ILE A 47 -5.04 -1.27 1.47
N SER A 48 -3.86 -1.44 2.06
CA SER A 48 -2.89 -0.36 2.18
C SER A 48 -2.24 -0.04 0.81
N PRO A 49 -2.39 1.19 0.28
CA PRO A 49 -1.73 1.57 -0.98
C PRO A 49 -0.20 1.54 -0.87
N SER A 50 0.35 1.79 0.32
CA SER A 50 1.81 1.75 0.55
C SER A 50 2.41 0.36 0.32
N SER A 51 1.67 -0.70 0.65
CA SER A 51 2.07 -2.09 0.43
C SER A 51 2.26 -2.39 -1.06
N TRP A 52 1.27 -2.01 -1.87
CA TRP A 52 1.34 -2.18 -3.33
C TRP A 52 2.44 -1.32 -3.96
N SER A 53 2.66 -0.11 -3.47
CA SER A 53 3.76 0.74 -3.94
C SER A 53 5.12 0.10 -3.65
N LEU A 54 5.34 -0.39 -2.43
CA LEU A 54 6.58 -1.05 -2.05
C LEU A 54 6.80 -2.33 -2.85
N LYS A 55 5.75 -3.15 -3.03
CA LYS A 55 5.78 -4.33 -3.89
C LYS A 55 6.14 -3.95 -5.34
N GLY A 56 5.52 -2.91 -5.90
CA GLY A 56 5.78 -2.44 -7.26
C GLY A 56 7.21 -1.95 -7.46
N LEU A 57 7.71 -1.10 -6.56
CA LEU A 57 9.07 -0.57 -6.63
C LEU A 57 10.11 -1.70 -6.55
N LEU A 58 10.01 -2.58 -5.57
CA LEU A 58 11.00 -3.66 -5.41
C LEU A 58 10.92 -4.69 -6.54
N THR A 59 9.71 -5.06 -6.97
CA THR A 59 9.53 -6.02 -8.06
C THR A 59 10.01 -5.47 -9.41
N SER A 60 9.81 -4.17 -9.66
CA SER A 60 10.22 -3.53 -10.91
C SER A 60 11.73 -3.33 -11.02
N GLN A 61 12.41 -3.07 -9.89
CA GLN A 61 13.84 -2.75 -9.88
C GLN A 61 14.73 -3.98 -9.72
N TYR A 62 14.23 -5.02 -9.04
CA TYR A 62 15.05 -6.14 -8.61
C TYR A 62 14.43 -7.50 -8.93
N GLY A 63 13.21 -7.55 -9.49
CA GLY A 63 12.49 -8.80 -9.74
C GLY A 63 13.04 -9.62 -10.90
N ASP A 64 13.85 -9.03 -11.78
CA ASP A 64 14.52 -9.63 -12.93
C ASP A 64 16.03 -9.81 -12.73
N ILE A 65 16.57 -9.38 -11.59
CA ILE A 65 17.99 -9.47 -11.28
C ILE A 65 18.30 -10.81 -10.61
N GLU A 66 19.14 -11.61 -11.26
CA GLU A 66 19.60 -12.92 -10.78
C GLU A 66 20.96 -12.87 -10.06
N GLU A 67 21.51 -11.67 -9.85
CA GLU A 67 22.78 -11.51 -9.15
C GLU A 67 22.73 -12.09 -7.74
N GLU A 68 23.79 -12.81 -7.37
CA GLU A 68 23.94 -13.38 -6.03
C GLU A 68 24.25 -12.28 -5.02
N ILE A 69 23.37 -12.15 -4.03
CA ILE A 69 23.60 -11.29 -2.88
C ILE A 69 23.90 -12.15 -1.65
N LYS A 70 24.80 -11.65 -0.79
CA LYS A 70 24.97 -12.22 0.55
C LYS A 70 23.86 -11.70 1.45
N ALA A 71 22.80 -12.48 1.60
CA ALA A 71 21.69 -12.20 2.51
C ALA A 71 21.77 -13.17 3.70
N PHE A 72 21.82 -12.64 4.92
CA PHE A 72 21.83 -13.45 6.15
C PHE A 72 22.96 -14.50 6.22
N GLY A 73 24.12 -14.22 5.59
CA GLY A 73 25.26 -15.13 5.56
C GLY A 73 25.20 -16.21 4.48
N GLU A 74 24.09 -16.31 3.73
CA GLU A 74 23.94 -17.22 2.58
C GLU A 74 24.00 -16.43 1.26
N GLN A 75 24.58 -17.02 0.22
CA GLN A 75 24.53 -16.47 -1.14
C GLN A 75 23.24 -16.95 -1.82
N LYS A 76 22.37 -16.00 -2.18
CA LYS A 76 21.12 -16.27 -2.90
C LYS A 76 20.92 -15.24 -3.98
N ALA A 77 20.36 -15.67 -5.12
CA ALA A 77 19.93 -14.76 -6.17
C ALA A 77 18.89 -13.77 -5.62
N LEU A 78 19.02 -12.49 -5.99
CA LEU A 78 18.18 -11.41 -5.48
C LEU A 78 16.68 -11.63 -5.75
N ASN A 79 16.33 -12.12 -6.94
CA ASN A 79 14.95 -12.49 -7.29
C ASN A 79 14.36 -13.56 -6.34
N THR A 80 15.16 -14.56 -5.96
CA THR A 80 14.78 -15.68 -5.09
C THR A 80 14.67 -15.20 -3.65
N PHE A 81 15.50 -14.24 -3.25
CA PHE A 81 15.37 -13.58 -1.96
C PHE A 81 14.05 -12.80 -1.84
N LEU A 82 13.67 -12.04 -2.89
CA LEU A 82 12.43 -11.28 -2.90
C LEU A 82 11.18 -12.17 -2.90
N ASP A 83 11.18 -13.28 -3.64
CA ASP A 83 10.07 -14.23 -3.62
C ASP A 83 9.98 -14.96 -2.26
N SER A 84 11.11 -15.41 -1.71
CA SER A 84 11.11 -16.18 -0.46
C SER A 84 10.78 -15.34 0.78
N GLN A 85 11.30 -14.12 0.89
CA GLN A 85 11.07 -13.26 2.07
C GLN A 85 9.80 -12.43 1.96
N TYR A 86 9.55 -11.83 0.79
CA TYR A 86 8.46 -10.88 0.59
C TYR A 86 7.31 -11.44 -0.25
N GLY A 87 7.49 -12.57 -0.94
CA GLY A 87 6.47 -13.12 -1.85
C GLY A 87 6.31 -12.30 -3.12
N TYR A 88 7.35 -11.57 -3.53
CA TYR A 88 7.30 -10.65 -4.66
C TYR A 88 7.67 -11.36 -5.95
N LYS A 89 6.70 -11.45 -6.85
CA LYS A 89 6.83 -12.13 -8.14
C LYS A 89 6.83 -11.11 -9.25
N HIS A 90 7.79 -11.19 -10.16
CA HIS A 90 7.89 -10.28 -11.32
C HIS A 90 6.62 -10.32 -12.20
N ARG A 91 5.96 -11.48 -12.28
CA ARG A 91 4.68 -11.65 -12.99
C ARG A 91 3.53 -10.79 -12.43
N ASP A 92 3.62 -10.32 -11.20
CA ASP A 92 2.54 -9.56 -10.55
C ASP A 92 2.56 -8.06 -10.93
N LEU A 93 3.61 -7.57 -11.61
CA LEU A 93 3.73 -6.17 -12.05
C LEU A 93 2.48 -5.58 -12.72
N PRO A 94 1.83 -6.23 -13.70
CA PRO A 94 0.61 -5.70 -14.31
C PRO A 94 -0.54 -5.56 -13.30
N ILE A 95 -0.67 -6.51 -12.36
CA ILE A 95 -1.69 -6.45 -11.30
C ILE A 95 -1.40 -5.27 -10.38
N ILE A 96 -0.14 -5.10 -9.97
CA ILE A 96 0.28 -3.99 -9.11
C ILE A 96 -0.02 -2.64 -9.78
N ALA A 97 0.28 -2.50 -11.08
CA ALA A 97 -0.01 -1.29 -11.83
C ALA A 97 -1.51 -0.96 -11.86
N VAL A 98 -2.36 -1.96 -12.13
CA VAL A 98 -3.82 -1.77 -12.14
C VAL A 98 -4.33 -1.36 -10.76
N VAL A 99 -3.86 -2.00 -9.69
CA VAL A 99 -4.28 -1.70 -8.33
C VAL A 99 -3.83 -0.28 -7.91
N LEU A 100 -2.59 0.10 -8.24
CA LEU A 100 -2.07 1.44 -7.95
C LEU A 100 -2.82 2.54 -8.71
N LEU A 101 -3.33 2.26 -9.91
CA LEU A 101 -4.22 3.18 -10.64
C LEU A 101 -5.64 3.21 -10.06
N ALA A 102 -6.13 2.09 -9.54
CA ALA A 102 -7.46 2.01 -8.93
C ALA A 102 -7.57 2.84 -7.64
N PHE A 103 -6.53 2.88 -6.80
CA PHE A 103 -6.56 3.61 -5.53
C PHE A 103 -6.89 5.12 -5.70
N PRO A 104 -6.17 5.90 -6.53
CA PRO A 104 -6.52 7.29 -6.80
C PRO A 104 -7.93 7.47 -7.34
N LEU A 105 -8.41 6.58 -8.22
CA LEU A 105 -9.77 6.65 -8.77
C LEU A 105 -10.84 6.44 -7.70
N VAL A 106 -10.63 5.48 -6.79
CA VAL A 106 -11.51 5.26 -5.64
C VAL A 106 -11.50 6.47 -4.72
N PHE A 107 -10.33 6.99 -4.36
CA PHE A 107 -10.23 8.17 -3.49
C PHE A 107 -10.83 9.43 -4.12
N ALA A 108 -10.67 9.61 -5.43
CA ALA A 108 -11.29 10.69 -6.19
C ALA A 108 -12.82 10.55 -6.21
N SER A 109 -13.33 9.34 -6.44
CA SER A 109 -14.78 9.06 -6.44
C SER A 109 -15.41 9.34 -5.08
N VAL A 110 -14.78 8.89 -3.99
CA VAL A 110 -15.24 9.15 -2.62
C VAL A 110 -15.18 10.65 -2.30
N PHE A 111 -14.11 11.35 -2.72
CA PHE A 111 -13.99 12.79 -2.56
C PHE A 111 -15.11 13.55 -3.28
N THR A 112 -15.36 13.24 -4.56
CA THR A 112 -16.45 13.85 -5.33
C THR A 112 -17.81 13.59 -4.70
N TYR A 113 -18.07 12.36 -4.24
CA TYR A 113 -19.30 12.01 -3.52
C TYR A 113 -19.43 12.79 -2.20
N GLY A 114 -18.34 12.91 -1.44
CA GLY A 114 -18.29 13.68 -0.20
C GLY A 114 -18.68 15.14 -0.41
N ILE A 115 -18.10 15.80 -1.41
CA ILE A 115 -18.47 17.18 -1.78
C ILE A 115 -19.92 17.26 -2.28
N ALA A 116 -20.39 16.30 -3.07
CA ALA A 116 -21.73 16.35 -3.65
C ALA A 116 -22.84 16.22 -2.59
N LYS A 117 -22.66 15.32 -1.60
CA LYS A 117 -23.73 14.95 -0.66
C LYS A 117 -23.53 15.48 0.77
N LEU A 118 -22.30 15.54 1.25
CA LEU A 118 -21.97 15.91 2.62
C LEU A 118 -21.56 17.38 2.76
N ASN A 119 -21.73 18.21 1.73
CA ASN A 119 -21.26 19.60 1.67
C ASN A 119 -21.58 20.43 2.93
N TYR A 120 -20.64 20.45 3.87
CA TYR A 120 -20.79 21.12 5.17
C TYR A 120 -20.71 22.65 5.06
N GLN A 121 -20.28 23.18 3.91
CA GLN A 121 -20.21 24.62 3.66
C GLN A 121 -21.56 25.25 3.25
N ARG A 122 -22.60 24.43 3.01
CA ARG A 122 -23.92 24.90 2.57
C ARG A 122 -24.98 24.98 3.68
N ARG A 123 -24.54 24.96 4.94
CA ARG A 123 -25.38 25.23 6.12
C ARG A 123 -25.22 26.67 6.59
#